data_AF-A0A497KSG9-F1
#
_entry.id   AF-A0A497KSG9-F1
#
_cell.length_a   1.000
_cell.length_b   1.000
_cell.length_c   1.000
_cell.angle_alpha   90.00
_cell.angle_beta   90.00
_cell.angle_gamma   90.00
#
_symmetry.space_group_name_H-M   'P 1'
#
loop_
_entity.id
_entity.type
_entity.pdbx_description
1 polymer ?
#
loop_
_entity_poly.entity_id
_entity_poly.type
_entity_poly.pdbx_seq_one_letter_code
_entity_poly.pdbx_strand_id
1 'polypeptide(L)'
;MWGINSQEEKFLVDPLHELVELPEETRVAKGIEHTPREIESQPRVWMKNFEMLRSREDEIRSFVESRILRNRRVRVILSGAGTSNFIGLSVENLLRKRWQVDVETRGTTDIVTGWDSIFLKDAETTLISFARSGNSPESAGTLLLANQFLEKISHIIVTCNKEGKLARMAADGENVLFLWSPEEANDKGLAMTASFTTMVSTAQFLAYIQDLNEYERIIRSLSKATENLMKDYSSLLKEISDLDFRRAFFLGSRALYGCAVESGLKLQEMTAGKIICKPDSFMGFRHGPEVAVNGESLVVFYVSTDPFVRRYELDLIEDLHAKRLGMVKIAVCNRSDEELAEHVDHIIEFDPHREFDIPDLCRPIMDVTVAQILALFKSLNLGLKPDNPSESGVITRVVKDVKIYDYEKFKKEGVFKVTVE
;
A
#
# COMPACT_ATOMS: atom_id res chain seq x y z
N MET A 1 3.51 -48.62 -21.41
CA MET A 1 4.38 -48.47 -22.61
C MET A 1 4.27 -47.01 -23.03
N TRP A 2 5.32 -46.25 -22.69
CA TRP A 2 5.79 -44.98 -23.22
C TRP A 2 4.81 -44.01 -23.91
N GLY A 3 4.67 -42.85 -23.26
CA GLY A 3 4.25 -41.57 -23.83
C GLY A 3 4.80 -40.42 -22.99
N ILE A 4 6.13 -40.40 -22.78
CA ILE A 4 6.88 -39.23 -22.30
C ILE A 4 7.32 -38.45 -23.54
N ASN A 5 6.87 -37.20 -23.64
CA ASN A 5 7.48 -36.02 -24.27
C ASN A 5 6.33 -35.05 -24.61
N SER A 6 6.35 -33.77 -24.24
CA SER A 6 7.44 -32.90 -23.82
C SER A 6 6.84 -31.75 -23.01
N GLN A 7 7.15 -31.66 -21.72
CA GLN A 7 7.17 -30.34 -21.09
C GLN A 7 8.38 -29.63 -21.69
N GLU A 8 8.15 -28.81 -22.70
CA GLU A 8 9.10 -27.75 -23.00
C GLU A 8 9.31 -26.97 -21.70
N GLU A 9 10.55 -26.91 -21.23
CA GLU A 9 11.00 -25.84 -20.36
C GLU A 9 10.74 -24.54 -21.14
N LYS A 10 9.52 -24.01 -21.01
CA LYS A 10 9.30 -22.58 -21.20
C LYS A 10 10.22 -21.94 -20.19
N PHE A 11 11.35 -21.42 -20.64
CA PHE A 11 12.00 -20.31 -19.95
C PHE A 11 10.87 -19.34 -19.65
N LEU A 12 10.42 -19.30 -18.40
CA LEU A 12 9.40 -18.36 -17.95
C LEU A 12 10.03 -17.00 -18.18
N VAL A 13 9.70 -16.42 -19.32
CA VAL A 13 10.00 -15.04 -19.64
C VAL A 13 9.34 -14.24 -18.52
N ASP A 14 10.13 -13.50 -17.77
CA ASP A 14 9.66 -12.56 -16.77
C ASP A 14 9.59 -11.18 -17.45
N PRO A 15 8.40 -10.77 -17.96
CA PRO A 15 8.32 -9.56 -18.76
C PRO A 15 8.54 -8.31 -17.90
N LEU A 16 8.38 -8.39 -16.57
CA LEU A 16 8.72 -7.28 -15.69
C LEU A 16 10.23 -7.07 -15.69
N HIS A 17 11.00 -8.14 -15.49
CA HIS A 17 12.46 -8.10 -15.56
C HIS A 17 12.94 -7.63 -16.93
N GLU A 18 12.32 -8.09 -18.02
CA GLU A 18 12.65 -7.63 -19.37
C GLU A 18 12.51 -6.10 -19.52
N LEU A 19 11.45 -5.49 -18.96
CA LEU A 19 11.30 -4.03 -18.98
C LEU A 19 12.43 -3.30 -18.26
N VAL A 20 12.97 -3.90 -17.19
CA VAL A 20 14.06 -3.32 -16.39
C VAL A 20 15.41 -3.40 -17.10
N GLU A 21 15.64 -4.47 -17.86
CA GLU A 21 16.87 -4.75 -18.60
C GLU A 21 16.90 -4.15 -20.02
N LEU A 22 15.80 -3.54 -20.48
CA LEU A 22 15.79 -2.80 -21.74
C LEU A 22 16.88 -1.70 -21.76
N PRO A 23 17.49 -1.43 -22.93
CA PRO A 23 18.42 -0.32 -23.09
C PRO A 23 17.83 1.00 -22.58
N GLU A 24 18.65 1.83 -21.95
CA GLU A 24 18.21 3.09 -21.33
C GLU A 24 17.43 3.97 -22.31
N GLU A 25 17.91 4.15 -23.53
CA GLU A 25 17.22 4.92 -24.59
C GLU A 25 15.79 4.41 -24.83
N THR A 26 15.60 3.09 -24.85
CA THR A 26 14.29 2.45 -25.02
C THR A 26 13.40 2.69 -23.80
N ARG A 27 13.96 2.60 -22.58
CA ARG A 27 13.21 2.84 -21.34
C ARG A 27 12.75 4.29 -21.24
N VAL A 28 13.61 5.25 -21.59
CA VAL A 28 13.28 6.68 -21.65
C VAL A 28 12.19 6.94 -22.69
N ALA A 29 12.31 6.39 -23.90
CA ALA A 29 11.31 6.56 -24.96
C ALA A 29 9.92 6.04 -24.56
N LYS A 30 9.88 4.91 -23.84
CA LYS A 30 8.64 4.29 -23.32
C LYS A 30 8.15 4.90 -21.99
N GLY A 31 8.92 5.78 -21.36
CA GLY A 31 8.59 6.35 -20.05
C GLY A 31 8.51 5.30 -18.93
N ILE A 32 9.49 4.41 -18.90
CA ILE A 32 9.62 3.28 -17.95
C ILE A 32 11.03 3.21 -17.35
N GLU A 33 11.71 4.36 -17.26
CA GLU A 33 13.02 4.47 -16.66
C GLU A 33 13.02 4.07 -15.18
N HIS A 34 11.90 4.34 -14.48
CA HIS A 34 11.80 4.22 -13.03
C HIS A 34 10.83 3.13 -12.59
N THR A 35 9.56 3.21 -12.99
CA THR A 35 8.45 2.45 -12.41
C THR A 35 8.65 0.93 -12.43
N PRO A 36 9.11 0.27 -13.53
CA PRO A 36 9.35 -1.17 -13.50
C PRO A 36 10.42 -1.56 -12.48
N ARG A 37 11.52 -0.80 -12.39
CA ARG A 37 12.64 -1.08 -11.48
C ARG A 37 12.24 -0.85 -10.03
N GLU A 38 11.44 0.19 -9.78
CA GLU A 38 10.87 0.45 -8.45
C GLU A 38 9.98 -0.71 -8.01
N ILE A 39 9.12 -1.24 -8.90
CA ILE A 39 8.27 -2.41 -8.60
C ILE A 39 9.12 -3.66 -8.35
N GLU A 40 10.01 -4.01 -9.27
CA GLU A 40 10.81 -5.23 -9.21
C GLU A 40 11.73 -5.27 -7.99
N SER A 41 12.30 -4.12 -7.60
CA SER A 41 13.29 -4.07 -6.51
C SER A 41 12.71 -4.22 -5.10
N GLN A 42 11.38 -4.19 -4.94
CA GLN A 42 10.70 -4.15 -3.64
C GLN A 42 11.16 -5.24 -2.66
N PRO A 43 11.26 -6.53 -3.03
CA PRO A 43 11.72 -7.58 -2.10
C PRO A 43 13.07 -7.28 -1.46
N ARG A 44 14.01 -6.75 -2.25
CA ARG A 44 15.35 -6.36 -1.79
C ARG A 44 15.31 -5.11 -0.94
N VAL A 45 14.49 -4.11 -1.32
CA VAL A 45 14.33 -2.87 -0.56
C VAL A 45 13.75 -3.13 0.83
N TRP A 46 12.82 -4.08 0.97
CA TRP A 46 12.27 -4.45 2.27
C TRP A 46 13.31 -5.06 3.20
N MET A 47 14.17 -5.94 2.69
CA MET A 47 15.25 -6.52 3.47
C MET A 47 16.26 -5.45 3.92
N LYS A 48 16.63 -4.53 3.01
CA LYS A 48 17.48 -3.39 3.35
C LYS A 48 16.84 -2.49 4.42
N ASN A 49 15.54 -2.22 4.30
CA ASN A 49 14.79 -1.44 5.28
C ASN A 49 14.74 -2.14 6.64
N PHE A 50 14.52 -3.45 6.67
CA PHE A 50 14.54 -4.25 7.90
C PHE A 50 15.89 -4.12 8.63
N GLU A 51 17.02 -4.32 7.92
CA GLU A 51 18.35 -4.19 8.51
C GLU A 51 18.63 -2.77 9.03
N MET A 52 18.20 -1.74 8.28
CA MET A 52 18.29 -0.35 8.72
C MET A 52 17.51 -0.10 10.02
N LEU A 53 16.29 -0.59 10.12
CA LEU A 53 15.46 -0.45 11.34
C LEU A 53 16.03 -1.27 12.51
N ARG A 54 16.49 -2.50 12.24
CA ARG A 54 17.11 -3.39 13.23
C ARG A 54 18.35 -2.76 13.85
N SER A 55 19.16 -2.02 13.07
CA SER A 55 20.32 -1.28 13.59
C SER A 55 19.96 -0.16 14.58
N ARG A 56 18.69 0.27 14.60
CA ARG A 56 18.14 1.29 15.51
C ARG A 56 17.12 0.71 16.50
N GLU A 57 17.14 -0.60 16.72
CA GLU A 57 16.14 -1.29 17.54
C GLU A 57 15.98 -0.68 18.93
N ASP A 58 17.06 -0.41 19.65
CA ASP A 58 16.99 0.08 21.04
C ASP A 58 16.27 1.43 21.13
N GLU A 59 16.56 2.33 20.19
CA GLU A 59 15.89 3.63 20.07
C GLU A 59 14.39 3.46 19.80
N ILE A 60 14.06 2.66 18.78
CA ILE A 60 12.68 2.44 18.34
C ILE A 60 11.87 1.75 19.45
N ARG A 61 12.43 0.70 20.05
CA ARG A 61 11.82 -0.06 21.16
C ARG A 61 11.57 0.85 22.35
N SER A 62 12.55 1.64 22.77
CA SER A 62 12.41 2.57 23.89
C SER A 62 11.28 3.58 23.65
N PHE A 63 11.20 4.14 22.44
CA PHE A 63 10.15 5.09 22.09
C PHE A 63 8.76 4.44 22.07
N VAL A 64 8.60 3.31 21.37
CA VAL A 64 7.30 2.60 21.27
C VAL A 64 6.85 2.10 22.64
N GLU A 65 7.76 1.56 23.46
CA GLU A 65 7.40 1.12 24.81
C GLU A 65 6.96 2.28 25.71
N SER A 66 7.70 3.39 25.71
CA SER A 66 7.43 4.53 26.58
C SER A 66 6.17 5.30 26.18
N ARG A 67 5.94 5.51 24.88
CA ARG A 67 4.82 6.32 24.38
C ARG A 67 3.56 5.52 24.10
N ILE A 68 3.69 4.23 23.77
CA ILE A 68 2.56 3.41 23.31
C ILE A 68 2.27 2.27 24.28
N LEU A 69 3.21 1.35 24.50
CA LEU A 69 2.90 0.07 25.14
C LEU A 69 2.68 0.15 26.65
N ARG A 70 3.34 1.10 27.33
CA ARG A 70 3.14 1.34 28.78
C ARG A 70 1.84 2.10 29.07
N ASN A 71 1.28 2.80 28.09
CA ASN A 71 0.06 3.57 28.24
C ASN A 71 -1.09 2.95 27.44
N ARG A 72 -1.87 2.07 28.05
CA ARG A 72 -3.01 1.40 27.39
C ARG A 72 -4.15 2.36 26.98
N ARG A 73 -4.12 3.63 27.41
CA ARG A 73 -5.11 4.66 27.05
C ARG A 73 -4.65 5.59 25.93
N VAL A 74 -3.41 5.42 25.45
CA VAL A 74 -2.92 6.18 24.32
C VAL A 74 -3.78 5.91 23.09
N ARG A 75 -4.03 6.96 22.33
CA ARG A 75 -4.64 6.88 21.02
C ARG A 75 -3.55 7.01 19.97
N VAL A 76 -3.50 6.08 19.03
CA VAL A 76 -2.56 6.13 17.90
C VAL A 76 -3.33 6.49 16.64
N ILE A 77 -2.92 7.57 15.99
CA ILE A 77 -3.49 7.99 14.71
C ILE A 77 -2.46 7.71 13.61
N LEU A 78 -2.83 6.90 12.63
CA LEU A 78 -2.06 6.65 11.41
C LEU A 78 -2.49 7.67 10.36
N SER A 79 -1.56 8.39 9.75
CA SER A 79 -1.90 9.49 8.85
C SER A 79 -0.98 9.62 7.65
N GLY A 80 -1.56 9.99 6.52
CA GLY A 80 -0.89 10.30 5.27
C GLY A 80 -1.89 10.85 4.24
N ALA A 81 -1.42 11.24 3.05
CA ALA A 81 -2.27 11.64 1.93
C ALA A 81 -2.23 10.60 0.80
N GLY A 82 -3.37 10.34 0.14
CA GLY A 82 -3.45 9.38 -0.97
C GLY A 82 -2.96 7.99 -0.57
N THR A 83 -2.06 7.41 -1.38
CA THR A 83 -1.39 6.13 -1.06
C THR A 83 -0.78 6.10 0.35
N SER A 84 -0.25 7.22 0.87
CA SER A 84 0.27 7.25 2.24
C SER A 84 -0.80 7.08 3.31
N ASN A 85 -2.06 7.46 3.06
CA ASN A 85 -3.18 7.14 3.95
C ASN A 85 -3.49 5.63 3.95
N PHE A 86 -3.36 4.98 2.79
CA PHE A 86 -3.67 3.56 2.63
C PHE A 86 -2.66 2.64 3.32
N ILE A 87 -1.48 3.17 3.67
CA ILE A 87 -0.55 2.50 4.59
C ILE A 87 -1.26 2.25 5.92
N GLY A 88 -1.93 3.27 6.47
CA GLY A 88 -2.70 3.16 7.70
C GLY A 88 -3.78 2.08 7.60
N LEU A 89 -4.59 2.11 6.54
CA LEU A 89 -5.63 1.10 6.29
C LEU A 89 -5.07 -0.33 6.23
N SER A 90 -3.83 -0.48 5.73
CA SER A 90 -3.16 -1.78 5.60
C SER A 90 -2.60 -2.32 6.93
N VAL A 91 -2.30 -1.46 7.91
CA VAL A 91 -1.60 -1.83 9.15
C VAL A 91 -2.38 -1.54 10.44
N GLU A 92 -3.50 -0.82 10.37
CA GLU A 92 -4.33 -0.47 11.53
C GLU A 92 -4.68 -1.69 12.37
N ASN A 93 -5.23 -2.72 11.72
CA ASN A 93 -5.61 -3.97 12.38
C ASN A 93 -4.41 -4.72 12.98
N LEU A 94 -3.24 -4.65 12.32
CA LEU A 94 -2.02 -5.27 12.82
C LEU A 94 -1.53 -4.59 14.08
N LEU A 95 -1.36 -3.27 14.03
CA LEU A 95 -0.91 -2.46 15.15
C LEU A 95 -1.88 -2.58 16.32
N ARG A 96 -3.19 -2.47 16.08
CA ARG A 96 -4.22 -2.66 17.10
C ARG A 96 -4.12 -4.03 17.76
N LYS A 97 -3.94 -5.10 16.96
CA LYS A 97 -3.82 -6.48 17.47
C LYS A 97 -2.54 -6.68 18.29
N ARG A 98 -1.40 -6.16 17.85
CA ARG A 98 -0.11 -6.35 18.54
C ARG A 98 0.03 -5.45 19.76
N TRP A 99 -0.40 -4.21 19.67
CA TRP A 99 -0.23 -3.22 20.74
C TRP A 99 -1.37 -3.21 21.75
N GLN A 100 -2.57 -3.71 21.40
CA GLN A 100 -3.75 -3.69 22.29
C GLN A 100 -4.04 -2.29 22.83
N VAL A 101 -3.91 -1.28 21.96
CA VAL A 101 -4.29 0.13 22.20
C VAL A 101 -5.23 0.59 21.09
N ASP A 102 -5.84 1.76 21.25
CA ASP A 102 -6.68 2.33 20.22
C ASP A 102 -5.81 2.84 19.07
N VAL A 103 -5.95 2.21 17.90
CA VAL A 103 -5.27 2.60 16.66
C VAL A 103 -6.34 2.85 15.61
N GLU A 104 -6.26 3.99 14.93
CA GLU A 104 -7.13 4.34 13.81
C GLU A 104 -6.39 5.09 12.71
N THR A 105 -6.92 5.01 11.48
CA THR A 105 -6.39 5.71 10.31
C THR A 105 -7.21 6.97 10.02
N ARG A 106 -6.54 8.13 9.92
CA ARG A 106 -7.12 9.41 9.52
C ARG A 106 -6.21 10.10 8.52
N GLY A 107 -6.71 10.34 7.31
CA GLY A 107 -5.93 11.00 6.27
C GLY A 107 -5.53 12.41 6.68
N THR A 108 -4.35 12.87 6.26
CA THR A 108 -3.93 14.27 6.51
C THR A 108 -4.91 15.25 5.88
N THR A 109 -5.55 14.86 4.77
CA THR A 109 -6.62 15.61 4.09
C THR A 109 -7.86 15.80 4.96
N ASP A 110 -8.21 14.79 5.78
CA ASP A 110 -9.36 14.86 6.69
C ASP A 110 -8.98 15.63 7.95
N ILE A 111 -7.76 15.41 8.47
CA ILE A 111 -7.26 16.13 9.65
C ILE A 111 -7.20 17.63 9.37
N VAL A 112 -6.63 18.07 8.24
CA VAL A 112 -6.53 19.50 7.93
C VAL A 112 -7.90 20.19 7.87
N THR A 113 -8.96 19.47 7.50
CA THR A 113 -10.31 20.03 7.33
C THR A 113 -11.26 19.77 8.50
N GLY A 114 -10.94 18.83 9.40
CA GLY A 114 -11.80 18.42 10.51
C GLY A 114 -11.06 18.03 11.78
N TRP A 115 -9.89 18.64 12.02
CA TRP A 115 -9.03 18.36 13.18
C TRP A 115 -9.77 18.50 14.51
N ASP A 116 -10.76 19.38 14.63
CA ASP A 116 -11.51 19.64 15.86
C ASP A 116 -12.43 18.48 16.26
N SER A 117 -12.85 17.68 15.29
CA SER A 117 -13.58 16.42 15.52
C SER A 117 -12.66 15.20 15.69
N ILE A 118 -11.44 15.26 15.12
CA ILE A 118 -10.48 14.16 15.11
C ILE A 118 -9.56 14.21 16.32
N PHE A 119 -9.06 15.39 16.70
CA PHE A 119 -8.13 15.59 17.81
C PHE A 119 -8.89 15.81 19.11
N LEU A 120 -8.78 14.81 19.99
CA LEU A 120 -9.36 14.87 21.33
C LEU A 120 -8.33 15.52 22.25
N LYS A 121 -8.52 16.81 22.52
CA LYS A 121 -7.55 17.69 23.21
C LYS A 121 -6.83 17.06 24.41
N ASP A 122 -7.57 16.40 25.30
CA ASP A 122 -7.06 15.84 26.56
C ASP A 122 -6.50 14.41 26.42
N ALA A 123 -6.76 13.76 25.27
CA ALA A 123 -6.32 12.40 25.01
C ALA A 123 -4.84 12.37 24.63
N GLU A 124 -4.08 11.54 25.33
CA GLU A 124 -2.69 11.29 24.96
C GLU A 124 -2.62 10.60 23.60
N THR A 125 -1.98 11.26 22.65
CA THR A 125 -2.01 10.86 21.24
C THR A 125 -0.60 10.60 20.74
N THR A 126 -0.41 9.51 20.01
CA THR A 126 0.77 9.31 19.15
C THR A 126 0.33 9.39 17.70
N LEU A 127 0.87 10.35 16.95
CA LEU A 127 0.60 10.52 15.53
C LEU A 127 1.71 9.84 14.72
N ILE A 128 1.36 8.82 13.93
CA ILE A 128 2.26 8.16 12.98
C ILE A 128 2.02 8.74 11.59
N SER A 129 2.96 9.55 11.10
CA SER A 129 2.86 10.25 9.82
C SER A 129 3.67 9.56 8.74
N PHE A 130 3.01 9.16 7.65
CA PHE A 130 3.61 8.54 6.47
C PHE A 130 3.66 9.54 5.31
N ALA A 131 4.83 9.69 4.68
CA ALA A 131 4.96 10.50 3.46
C ALA A 131 6.17 10.08 2.62
N ARG A 132 5.99 9.82 1.31
CA ARG A 132 7.14 9.55 0.42
C ARG A 132 8.11 10.74 0.36
N SER A 133 7.62 11.92 -0.04
CA SER A 133 8.47 13.09 -0.27
C SER A 133 8.74 13.92 0.99
N GLY A 134 7.92 13.74 2.03
CA GLY A 134 7.93 14.58 3.23
C GLY A 134 7.62 16.06 2.99
N ASN A 135 7.06 16.42 1.83
CA ASN A 135 6.89 17.81 1.38
C ASN A 135 5.43 18.24 1.14
N SER A 136 4.46 17.34 1.31
CA SER A 136 3.04 17.68 1.19
C SER A 136 2.66 18.75 2.25
N PRO A 137 2.02 19.86 1.83
CA PRO A 137 1.51 20.87 2.75
C PRO A 137 0.57 20.27 3.80
N GLU A 138 -0.26 19.30 3.42
CA GLU A 138 -1.19 18.61 4.32
C GLU A 138 -0.49 17.82 5.42
N SER A 139 0.62 17.15 5.11
CA SER A 139 1.42 16.47 6.13
C SER A 139 1.99 17.46 7.15
N ALA A 140 2.58 18.57 6.69
CA ALA A 140 3.10 19.61 7.57
C ALA A 140 1.97 20.28 8.37
N GLY A 141 0.83 20.59 7.73
CA GLY A 141 -0.35 21.16 8.36
C GLY A 141 -0.91 20.25 9.46
N THR A 142 -0.95 18.94 9.23
CA THR A 142 -1.36 17.94 10.23
C THR A 142 -0.48 17.98 11.47
N LEU A 143 0.86 18.03 11.31
CA LEU A 143 1.79 18.15 12.44
C LEU A 143 1.59 19.47 13.20
N LEU A 144 1.41 20.59 12.48
CA LEU A 144 1.17 21.90 13.09
C LEU A 144 -0.13 21.90 13.91
N LEU A 145 -1.23 21.40 13.33
CA LEU A 145 -2.52 21.32 14.02
C LEU A 145 -2.45 20.40 15.24
N ALA A 146 -1.79 19.24 15.12
CA ALA A 146 -1.62 18.33 16.25
C ALA A 146 -0.86 18.98 17.41
N ASN A 147 0.27 19.64 17.12
CA ASN A 147 1.05 20.36 18.12
C ASN A 147 0.32 21.57 18.72
N GLN A 148 -0.58 22.19 17.95
CA GLN A 148 -1.36 23.34 18.40
C GLN A 148 -2.53 22.94 19.30
N PHE A 149 -3.23 21.84 18.98
CA PHE A 149 -4.53 21.52 19.57
C PHE A 149 -4.55 20.31 20.52
N LEU A 150 -3.48 19.50 20.56
CA LEU A 150 -3.36 18.40 21.53
C LEU A 150 -2.39 18.79 22.65
N GLU A 151 -2.79 18.56 23.90
CA GLU A 151 -1.93 18.87 25.06
C GLU A 151 -0.81 17.83 25.26
N LYS A 152 -1.03 16.60 24.79
CA LYS A 152 -0.10 15.46 24.95
C LYS A 152 0.06 14.73 23.63
N ILE A 153 1.10 15.08 22.89
CA ILE A 153 1.37 14.55 21.55
C ILE A 153 2.80 14.02 21.44
N SER A 154 2.93 12.82 20.89
CA SER A 154 4.18 12.25 20.37
C SER A 154 4.03 11.95 18.88
N HIS A 155 5.13 11.98 18.15
CA HIS A 155 5.15 11.77 16.70
C HIS A 155 6.06 10.61 16.33
N ILE A 156 5.61 9.75 15.43
CA ILE A 156 6.48 8.84 14.66
C ILE A 156 6.37 9.28 13.21
N ILE A 157 7.48 9.73 12.62
CA ILE A 157 7.49 10.19 11.24
C ILE A 157 8.21 9.14 10.41
N VAL A 158 7.53 8.59 9.42
CA VAL A 158 8.04 7.59 8.49
C VAL A 158 8.06 8.21 7.08
N THR A 159 9.25 8.36 6.50
CA THR A 159 9.43 9.02 5.20
C THR A 159 10.44 8.31 4.30
N CYS A 160 10.28 8.42 2.98
CA CYS A 160 11.31 7.97 2.03
C CYS A 160 12.34 9.08 1.73
N ASN A 161 12.09 10.30 2.19
CA ASN A 161 12.96 11.45 1.97
C ASN A 161 13.48 12.00 3.30
N LYS A 162 14.75 11.71 3.61
CA LYS A 162 15.45 12.21 4.81
C LYS A 162 15.66 13.73 4.83
N GLU A 163 15.48 14.42 3.70
CA GLU A 163 15.68 15.87 3.54
C GLU A 163 14.35 16.64 3.37
N GLY A 164 13.21 15.96 3.52
CA GLY A 164 11.88 16.56 3.37
C GLY A 164 11.55 17.60 4.44
N LYS A 165 10.51 18.42 4.21
CA LYS A 165 9.98 19.38 5.20
C LYS A 165 9.69 18.71 6.55
N LEU A 166 9.08 17.51 6.54
CA LEU A 166 8.80 16.75 7.76
C LEU A 166 10.07 16.39 8.55
N ALA A 167 11.18 16.10 7.88
CA ALA A 167 12.45 15.79 8.54
C ALA A 167 13.00 17.01 9.31
N ARG A 168 12.87 18.21 8.74
CA ARG A 168 13.25 19.46 9.42
C ARG A 168 12.36 19.76 10.62
N MET A 169 11.06 19.49 10.51
CA MET A 169 10.11 19.65 11.62
C MET A 169 10.36 18.66 12.77
N ALA A 170 11.05 17.55 12.50
CA ALA A 170 11.40 16.53 13.49
C ALA A 170 12.65 16.86 14.30
N ALA A 171 13.48 17.82 13.87
CA ALA A 171 14.87 17.95 14.30
C ALA A 171 15.08 18.37 15.77
N ASP A 172 14.03 18.81 16.48
CA ASP A 172 14.18 19.50 17.77
C ASP A 172 13.28 18.96 18.92
N GLY A 173 12.72 17.74 18.82
CA GLY A 173 11.74 17.24 19.80
C GLY A 173 12.03 15.86 20.43
N GLU A 174 12.13 15.77 21.76
CA GLU A 174 12.17 14.50 22.51
C GLU A 174 10.88 13.65 22.37
N ASN A 175 9.84 14.23 21.80
CA ASN A 175 8.56 13.58 21.52
C ASN A 175 8.46 13.06 20.07
N VAL A 176 9.56 13.03 19.31
CA VAL A 176 9.58 12.60 17.90
C VAL A 176 10.51 11.42 17.68
N LEU A 177 10.00 10.35 17.07
CA LEU A 177 10.79 9.27 16.48
C LEU A 177 10.82 9.45 14.95
N PHE A 178 12.00 9.75 14.40
CA PHE A 178 12.17 9.97 12.96
C PHE A 178 12.77 8.74 12.27
N LEU A 179 12.01 8.12 11.36
CA LEU A 179 12.36 6.92 10.61
C LEU A 179 12.37 7.24 9.12
N TRP A 180 13.46 6.87 8.44
CA TRP A 180 13.55 7.00 6.99
C TRP A 180 13.86 5.67 6.31
N SER A 181 13.29 5.49 5.13
CA SER A 181 13.49 4.32 4.28
C SER A 181 14.81 4.39 3.49
N PRO A 182 15.28 3.27 2.92
CA PRO A 182 16.34 3.28 1.89
C PRO A 182 16.04 4.25 0.75
N GLU A 183 17.07 4.79 0.11
CA GLU A 183 16.94 5.75 -0.99
C GLU A 183 16.12 5.19 -2.17
N GLU A 184 16.27 3.89 -2.42
CA GLU A 184 15.55 3.16 -3.46
C GLU A 184 14.03 3.14 -3.25
N ALA A 185 13.56 3.34 -2.01
CA ALA A 185 12.13 3.46 -1.70
C ALA A 185 11.58 4.86 -2.02
N ASN A 186 12.41 5.85 -2.38
CA ASN A 186 11.95 7.18 -2.74
C ASN A 186 11.59 7.28 -4.23
N ASP A 187 10.49 6.63 -4.60
CA ASP A 187 10.03 6.48 -5.99
C ASP A 187 10.11 7.79 -6.76
N LYS A 188 10.80 7.75 -7.90
CA LYS A 188 10.91 8.78 -8.93
C LYS A 188 9.71 8.76 -9.87
N GLY A 189 9.11 7.59 -10.10
CA GLY A 189 7.83 7.47 -10.78
C GLY A 189 6.72 8.28 -10.09
N LEU A 190 5.70 8.66 -10.85
CA LEU A 190 4.53 9.38 -10.31
C LEU A 190 3.84 8.55 -9.23
N ALA A 191 3.49 7.31 -9.57
CA ALA A 191 2.82 6.36 -8.69
C ALA A 191 3.77 5.86 -7.60
N MET A 192 3.29 5.82 -6.35
CA MET A 192 4.02 5.20 -5.24
C MET A 192 3.98 3.67 -5.38
N THR A 193 5.14 3.02 -5.38
CA THR A 193 5.33 1.55 -5.43
C THR A 193 6.18 1.09 -4.26
N ALA A 194 7.52 1.14 -4.36
CA ALA A 194 8.43 0.75 -3.29
C ALA A 194 8.30 1.66 -2.06
N SER A 195 7.93 2.93 -2.24
CA SER A 195 7.62 3.83 -1.11
C SER A 195 6.46 3.31 -0.25
N PHE A 196 5.37 2.85 -0.87
CA PHE A 196 4.21 2.31 -0.15
C PHE A 196 4.59 1.07 0.65
N THR A 197 5.13 0.06 -0.02
CA THR A 197 5.41 -1.24 0.60
C THR A 197 6.51 -1.15 1.66
N THR A 198 7.50 -0.29 1.46
CA THR A 198 8.57 -0.07 2.45
C THR A 198 8.06 0.66 3.69
N MET A 199 7.17 1.64 3.55
CA MET A 199 6.58 2.30 4.72
C MET A 199 5.58 1.40 5.46
N VAL A 200 4.83 0.54 4.74
CA VAL A 200 4.03 -0.53 5.36
C VAL A 200 4.94 -1.49 6.14
N SER A 201 6.06 -1.93 5.58
CA SER A 201 7.00 -2.83 6.28
C SER A 201 7.67 -2.17 7.49
N THR A 202 7.88 -0.84 7.47
CA THR A 202 8.28 -0.08 8.67
C THR A 202 7.19 -0.13 9.75
N ALA A 203 5.92 0.06 9.40
CA ALA A 203 4.83 -0.04 10.37
C ALA A 203 4.65 -1.47 10.91
N GLN A 204 4.85 -2.50 10.07
CA GLN A 204 4.89 -3.88 10.52
C GLN A 204 6.07 -4.12 11.50
N PHE A 205 7.27 -3.59 11.24
CA PHE A 205 8.39 -3.64 12.19
C PHE A 205 8.01 -3.04 13.55
N LEU A 206 7.33 -1.88 13.56
CA LEU A 206 6.85 -1.25 14.79
C LEU A 206 5.83 -2.13 15.52
N ALA A 207 4.92 -2.80 14.81
CA ALA A 207 3.96 -3.74 15.39
C ALA A 207 4.63 -4.93 16.09
N TYR A 208 5.75 -5.39 15.54
CA TYR A 208 6.51 -6.53 16.04
C TYR A 208 7.72 -6.12 16.88
N ILE A 209 7.83 -4.87 17.34
CA ILE A 209 9.01 -4.39 18.08
C ILE A 209 9.36 -5.26 19.29
N GLN A 210 8.37 -5.88 19.95
CA GLN A 210 8.58 -6.78 21.07
C GLN A 210 9.02 -8.21 20.70
N ASP A 211 8.90 -8.60 19.42
CA ASP A 211 9.31 -9.90 18.87
C ASP A 211 9.81 -9.75 17.42
N LEU A 212 10.95 -9.08 17.27
CA LEU A 212 11.53 -8.81 15.96
C LEU A 212 12.06 -10.08 15.27
N ASN A 213 12.35 -11.15 16.00
CA ASN A 213 12.76 -12.42 15.42
C ASN A 213 11.59 -13.08 14.67
N GLU A 214 10.36 -12.97 15.21
CA GLU A 214 9.15 -13.37 14.49
C GLU A 214 8.99 -12.56 13.20
N TYR A 215 9.14 -11.23 13.27
CA TYR A 215 9.01 -10.39 12.08
C TYR A 215 10.11 -10.60 11.05
N GLU A 216 11.35 -10.87 11.48
CA GLU A 216 12.45 -11.19 10.56
C GLU A 216 12.12 -12.42 9.71
N ARG A 217 11.54 -13.46 10.30
CA ARG A 217 11.08 -14.64 9.54
C ARG A 217 9.99 -14.25 8.55
N ILE A 218 8.99 -13.49 9.00
CA ILE A 218 7.87 -13.03 8.16
C ILE A 218 8.37 -12.21 6.97
N ILE A 219 9.24 -11.21 7.18
CA ILE A 219 9.70 -10.33 6.10
C ILE A 219 10.61 -11.06 5.11
N ARG A 220 11.40 -12.05 5.57
CA ARG A 220 12.16 -12.94 4.68
C ARG A 220 11.23 -13.80 3.83
N SER A 221 10.19 -14.38 4.41
CA SER A 221 9.17 -15.13 3.67
C SER A 221 8.43 -14.23 2.68
N LEU A 222 8.01 -13.03 3.08
CA LEU A 222 7.36 -12.04 2.19
C LEU A 222 8.26 -11.66 1.00
N SER A 223 9.53 -11.37 1.28
CA SER A 223 10.53 -11.05 0.26
C SER A 223 10.64 -12.19 -0.74
N LYS A 224 10.86 -13.43 -0.26
CA LYS A 224 11.05 -14.58 -1.13
C LYS A 224 9.80 -14.97 -1.92
N ALA A 225 8.63 -14.97 -1.27
CA ALA A 225 7.36 -15.24 -1.92
C ALA A 225 7.05 -14.21 -3.01
N THR A 226 7.39 -12.93 -2.77
CA THR A 226 7.19 -11.86 -3.77
C THR A 226 8.13 -12.02 -4.96
N GLU A 227 9.41 -12.36 -4.76
CA GLU A 227 10.32 -12.66 -5.88
C GLU A 227 9.78 -13.78 -6.77
N ASN A 228 9.31 -14.88 -6.15
CA ASN A 228 8.73 -16.01 -6.88
C ASN A 228 7.45 -15.58 -7.60
N LEU A 229 6.55 -14.85 -6.92
CA LEU A 229 5.30 -14.36 -7.50
C LEU A 229 5.56 -13.47 -8.73
N MET A 230 6.50 -12.53 -8.64
CA MET A 230 6.85 -11.65 -9.76
C MET A 230 7.34 -12.47 -10.95
N LYS A 231 8.27 -13.40 -10.71
CA LYS A 231 8.83 -14.25 -11.75
C LYS A 231 7.77 -15.14 -12.42
N ASP A 232 6.92 -15.76 -11.62
CA ASP A 232 6.01 -16.81 -12.09
C ASP A 232 4.73 -16.24 -12.72
N TYR A 233 4.28 -15.05 -12.29
CA TYR A 233 2.99 -14.49 -12.70
C TYR A 233 3.05 -13.18 -13.51
N SER A 234 4.22 -12.57 -13.73
CA SER A 234 4.31 -11.35 -14.55
C SER A 234 3.82 -11.58 -15.99
N SER A 235 4.07 -12.76 -16.57
CA SER A 235 3.52 -13.14 -17.89
C SER A 235 2.00 -13.19 -17.91
N LEU A 236 1.38 -13.83 -16.90
CA LEU A 236 -0.08 -13.86 -16.76
C LEU A 236 -0.67 -12.44 -16.60
N LEU A 237 -0.05 -11.61 -15.76
CA LEU A 237 -0.53 -10.24 -15.52
C LEU A 237 -0.42 -9.38 -16.77
N LYS A 238 0.62 -9.59 -17.59
CA LYS A 238 0.74 -8.97 -18.91
C LYS A 238 -0.39 -9.43 -19.84
N GLU A 239 -0.67 -10.72 -19.94
CA GLU A 239 -1.77 -11.24 -20.77
C GLU A 239 -3.14 -10.68 -20.35
N ILE A 240 -3.42 -10.64 -19.05
CA ILE A 240 -4.67 -10.06 -18.54
C ILE A 240 -4.75 -8.56 -18.85
N SER A 241 -3.62 -7.84 -18.78
CA SER A 241 -3.58 -6.41 -19.09
C SER A 241 -3.89 -6.10 -20.57
N ASP A 242 -3.75 -7.07 -21.47
CA ASP A 242 -4.09 -6.94 -22.90
C ASP A 242 -5.62 -6.97 -23.13
N LEU A 243 -6.40 -7.46 -22.17
CA LEU A 243 -7.87 -7.51 -22.25
C LEU A 243 -8.49 -6.11 -22.18
N ASP A 244 -9.59 -5.88 -22.90
CA ASP A 244 -10.25 -4.56 -22.96
C ASP A 244 -11.23 -4.29 -21.80
N PHE A 245 -10.84 -4.64 -20.57
CA PHE A 245 -11.61 -4.22 -19.40
C PHE A 245 -11.56 -2.70 -19.24
N ARG A 246 -12.67 -2.13 -18.77
CA ARG A 246 -12.86 -0.68 -18.50
C ARG A 246 -13.01 -0.36 -17.03
N ARG A 247 -13.28 -1.39 -16.22
CA ARG A 247 -13.47 -1.30 -14.78
C ARG A 247 -12.66 -2.36 -14.09
N ALA A 248 -12.17 -2.06 -12.89
CA ALA A 248 -11.49 -3.04 -12.05
C ALA A 248 -12.00 -2.94 -10.61
N PHE A 249 -12.29 -4.09 -10.02
CA PHE A 249 -12.71 -4.22 -8.64
C PHE A 249 -11.67 -4.99 -7.86
N PHE A 250 -11.22 -4.43 -6.74
CA PHE A 250 -10.24 -5.07 -5.86
C PHE A 250 -10.91 -5.34 -4.53
N LEU A 251 -10.93 -6.60 -4.10
CA LEU A 251 -11.62 -7.01 -2.88
C LEU A 251 -10.63 -7.60 -1.88
N GLY A 252 -10.72 -7.14 -0.63
CA GLY A 252 -9.87 -7.61 0.45
C GLY A 252 -10.52 -7.43 1.81
N SER A 253 -10.31 -8.38 2.72
CA SER A 253 -10.79 -8.30 4.10
C SER A 253 -9.71 -7.75 5.04
N ARG A 254 -10.10 -6.92 6.01
CA ARG A 254 -9.20 -6.43 7.08
C ARG A 254 -7.96 -5.71 6.51
N ALA A 255 -6.74 -6.14 6.81
CA ALA A 255 -5.53 -5.55 6.25
C ALA A 255 -5.48 -5.59 4.71
N LEU A 256 -6.08 -6.63 4.11
CA LEU A 256 -6.16 -6.77 2.66
C LEU A 256 -7.13 -5.75 2.04
N TYR A 257 -8.04 -5.14 2.82
CA TYR A 257 -8.82 -3.99 2.32
C TYR A 257 -7.92 -2.79 2.01
N GLY A 258 -6.94 -2.49 2.88
CA GLY A 258 -5.94 -1.45 2.62
C GLY A 258 -5.14 -1.73 1.34
N CYS A 259 -4.78 -3.00 1.11
CA CYS A 259 -4.18 -3.46 -0.13
C CYS A 259 -5.11 -3.22 -1.33
N ALA A 260 -6.38 -3.62 -1.24
CA ALA A 260 -7.37 -3.41 -2.31
C ALA A 260 -7.54 -1.94 -2.68
N VAL A 261 -7.58 -1.04 -1.70
CA VAL A 261 -7.68 0.41 -1.91
C VAL A 261 -6.47 0.94 -2.68
N GLU A 262 -5.27 0.56 -2.28
CA GLU A 262 -4.04 0.95 -2.98
C GLU A 262 -3.96 0.36 -4.40
N SER A 263 -4.30 -0.92 -4.56
CA SER A 263 -4.34 -1.60 -5.85
C SER A 263 -5.26 -0.91 -6.85
N GLY A 264 -6.46 -0.50 -6.39
CA GLY A 264 -7.39 0.28 -7.19
C GLY A 264 -6.81 1.63 -7.61
N LEU A 265 -6.18 2.35 -6.68
CA LEU A 265 -5.55 3.64 -7.00
C LEU A 265 -4.41 3.47 -8.01
N LYS A 266 -3.54 2.47 -7.87
CA LYS A 266 -2.42 2.22 -8.78
C LYS A 266 -2.84 2.00 -10.21
N LEU A 267 -3.82 1.12 -10.42
CA LEU A 267 -4.36 0.88 -11.75
C LEU A 267 -5.03 2.14 -12.32
N GLN A 268 -5.76 2.89 -11.51
CA GLN A 268 -6.42 4.12 -11.95
C GLN A 268 -5.43 5.24 -12.31
N GLU A 269 -4.41 5.48 -11.48
CA GLU A 269 -3.37 6.50 -11.71
C GLU A 269 -2.53 6.17 -12.94
N MET A 270 -2.00 4.94 -13.03
CA MET A 270 -1.14 4.52 -14.15
C MET A 270 -1.90 4.49 -15.48
N THR A 271 -3.22 4.29 -15.45
CA THR A 271 -4.05 4.31 -16.67
C THR A 271 -4.66 5.68 -16.95
N ALA A 272 -4.25 6.73 -16.23
CA ALA A 272 -4.76 8.10 -16.36
C ALA A 272 -6.31 8.16 -16.30
N GLY A 273 -6.91 7.35 -15.43
CA GLY A 273 -8.36 7.27 -15.25
C GLY A 273 -9.12 6.59 -16.39
N LYS A 274 -8.43 6.02 -17.41
CA LYS A 274 -9.09 5.24 -18.48
C LYS A 274 -9.72 3.96 -17.93
N ILE A 275 -9.19 3.42 -16.84
CA ILE A 275 -9.78 2.31 -16.08
C ILE A 275 -10.32 2.84 -14.77
N ILE A 276 -11.64 2.72 -14.57
CA ILE A 276 -12.28 3.11 -13.32
C ILE A 276 -12.12 1.99 -12.31
N CYS A 277 -11.53 2.29 -11.16
CA CYS A 277 -11.24 1.29 -10.15
C CYS A 277 -12.08 1.50 -8.90
N LYS A 278 -12.55 0.40 -8.29
CA LYS A 278 -13.28 0.44 -7.02
C LYS A 278 -12.78 -0.64 -6.07
N PRO A 279 -12.23 -0.26 -4.90
CA PRO A 279 -11.96 -1.20 -3.84
C PRO A 279 -13.20 -1.46 -2.98
N ASP A 280 -13.29 -2.64 -2.38
CA ASP A 280 -14.27 -2.95 -1.34
C ASP A 280 -13.81 -4.11 -0.44
N SER A 281 -14.54 -4.36 0.65
CA SER A 281 -14.44 -5.63 1.39
C SER A 281 -15.38 -6.66 0.79
N PHE A 282 -15.08 -7.95 0.94
CA PHE A 282 -15.94 -9.03 0.43
C PHE A 282 -17.38 -8.93 0.98
N MET A 283 -17.53 -8.66 2.27
CA MET A 283 -18.86 -8.53 2.87
C MET A 283 -19.54 -7.23 2.47
N GLY A 284 -18.81 -6.11 2.45
CA GLY A 284 -19.34 -4.79 2.07
C GLY A 284 -19.81 -4.72 0.62
N PHE A 285 -19.15 -5.43 -0.29
CA PHE A 285 -19.39 -5.35 -1.72
C PHE A 285 -20.84 -5.67 -2.13
N ARG A 286 -21.49 -6.60 -1.41
CA ARG A 286 -22.88 -7.01 -1.67
C ARG A 286 -23.90 -5.91 -1.39
N HIS A 287 -23.55 -4.89 -0.60
CA HIS A 287 -24.47 -3.86 -0.14
C HIS A 287 -24.59 -2.68 -1.12
N GLY A 288 -24.66 -2.99 -2.42
CA GLY A 288 -24.77 -2.00 -3.50
C GLY A 288 -23.60 -1.97 -4.48
N PRO A 289 -22.32 -1.93 -4.03
CA PRO A 289 -21.15 -1.88 -4.91
C PRO A 289 -21.12 -2.91 -6.03
N GLU A 290 -21.60 -4.13 -5.76
CA GLU A 290 -21.66 -5.25 -6.70
C GLU A 290 -22.40 -4.91 -8.01
N VAL A 291 -23.40 -4.03 -7.97
CA VAL A 291 -24.19 -3.64 -9.16
C VAL A 291 -23.35 -3.01 -10.27
N ALA A 292 -22.16 -2.51 -9.93
CA ALA A 292 -21.25 -1.88 -10.89
C ALA A 292 -20.46 -2.88 -11.74
N VAL A 293 -20.46 -4.17 -11.35
CA VAL A 293 -19.75 -5.24 -12.07
C VAL A 293 -20.54 -5.63 -13.32
N ASN A 294 -19.86 -5.67 -14.46
CA ASN A 294 -20.42 -6.02 -15.75
C ASN A 294 -19.42 -6.78 -16.62
N GLY A 295 -19.78 -7.06 -17.88
CA GLY A 295 -18.92 -7.76 -18.85
C GLY A 295 -17.64 -7.01 -19.26
N GLU A 296 -17.40 -5.79 -18.76
CA GLU A 296 -16.18 -4.99 -18.98
C GLU A 296 -15.31 -4.91 -17.72
N SER A 297 -15.60 -5.72 -16.70
CA SER A 297 -15.01 -5.60 -15.37
C SER A 297 -13.98 -6.68 -15.11
N LEU A 298 -12.78 -6.30 -14.68
CA LEU A 298 -11.85 -7.17 -13.99
C LEU A 298 -12.21 -7.22 -12.49
N VAL A 299 -12.15 -8.38 -11.87
CA VAL A 299 -12.31 -8.53 -10.41
C VAL A 299 -11.09 -9.26 -9.85
N VAL A 300 -10.45 -8.68 -8.84
CA VAL A 300 -9.28 -9.25 -8.16
C VAL A 300 -9.62 -9.46 -6.69
N PHE A 301 -9.47 -10.70 -6.24
CA PHE A 301 -9.75 -11.14 -4.88
C PHE A 301 -8.45 -11.41 -4.12
N TYR A 302 -8.21 -10.67 -3.04
CA TYR A 302 -7.15 -10.98 -2.07
C TYR A 302 -7.71 -11.91 -1.01
N VAL A 303 -7.60 -13.22 -1.24
CA VAL A 303 -8.25 -14.26 -0.44
C VAL A 303 -7.43 -14.53 0.83
N SER A 304 -8.09 -14.49 1.98
CA SER A 304 -7.54 -14.71 3.32
C SER A 304 -7.00 -16.12 3.51
N THR A 305 -5.94 -16.25 4.32
CA THR A 305 -5.43 -17.53 4.81
C THR A 305 -6.17 -18.05 6.05
N ASP A 306 -6.95 -17.19 6.72
CA ASP A 306 -7.79 -17.56 7.86
C ASP A 306 -9.03 -18.32 7.35
N PRO A 307 -9.21 -19.62 7.70
CA PRO A 307 -10.33 -20.41 7.21
C PRO A 307 -11.70 -19.83 7.56
N PHE A 308 -11.81 -19.11 8.69
CA PHE A 308 -13.07 -18.51 9.11
C PHE A 308 -13.43 -17.31 8.23
N VAL A 309 -12.46 -16.45 7.93
CA VAL A 309 -12.67 -15.31 7.02
C VAL A 309 -12.90 -15.81 5.60
N ARG A 310 -12.08 -16.77 5.15
CA ARG A 310 -12.11 -17.34 3.80
C ARG A 310 -13.49 -17.90 3.41
N ARG A 311 -14.27 -18.45 4.35
CA ARG A 311 -15.64 -18.91 4.05
C ARG A 311 -16.53 -17.80 3.48
N TYR A 312 -16.53 -16.61 4.10
CA TYR A 312 -17.31 -15.46 3.63
C TYR A 312 -16.86 -14.94 2.26
N GLU A 313 -15.56 -15.07 2.00
CA GLU A 313 -14.93 -14.65 0.75
C GLU A 313 -15.30 -15.59 -0.39
N LEU A 314 -15.22 -16.92 -0.16
CA LEU A 314 -15.64 -17.94 -1.11
C LEU A 314 -17.12 -17.82 -1.45
N ASP A 315 -18.00 -17.56 -0.47
CA ASP A 315 -19.42 -17.32 -0.71
C ASP A 315 -19.67 -16.14 -1.68
N LEU A 316 -18.77 -15.15 -1.77
CA LEU A 316 -18.92 -14.04 -2.73
C LEU A 316 -18.42 -14.43 -4.10
N ILE A 317 -17.28 -15.11 -4.12
CA ILE A 317 -16.64 -15.55 -5.37
C ILE A 317 -17.58 -16.50 -6.12
N GLU A 318 -18.20 -17.44 -5.40
CA GLU A 318 -19.25 -18.34 -5.92
C GLU A 318 -20.45 -17.55 -6.47
N ASP A 319 -20.96 -16.58 -5.72
CA ASP A 319 -22.12 -15.77 -6.12
C ASP A 319 -21.84 -14.95 -7.40
N LEU A 320 -20.67 -14.32 -7.49
CA LEU A 320 -20.24 -13.60 -8.70
C LEU A 320 -20.08 -14.55 -9.90
N HIS A 321 -19.54 -15.75 -9.67
CA HIS A 321 -19.44 -16.78 -10.70
C HIS A 321 -20.81 -17.24 -11.20
N ALA A 322 -21.72 -17.59 -10.29
CA ALA A 322 -23.07 -18.03 -10.59
C ALA A 322 -23.88 -16.98 -11.38
N LYS A 323 -23.71 -15.70 -11.04
CA LYS A 323 -24.30 -14.56 -11.75
C LYS A 323 -23.59 -14.20 -13.06
N ARG A 324 -22.46 -14.84 -13.37
CA ARG A 324 -21.60 -14.55 -14.53
C ARG A 324 -21.17 -13.09 -14.60
N LEU A 325 -20.80 -12.53 -13.44
CA LEU A 325 -20.35 -11.15 -13.32
C LEU A 325 -18.84 -11.07 -13.50
N GLY A 326 -18.41 -10.03 -14.22
CA GLY A 326 -17.01 -9.77 -14.54
C GLY A 326 -16.56 -10.45 -15.83
N MET A 327 -15.70 -9.75 -16.57
CA MET A 327 -14.96 -10.27 -17.72
C MET A 327 -13.94 -11.33 -17.29
N VAL A 328 -13.16 -11.02 -16.24
CA VAL A 328 -12.11 -11.88 -15.68
C VAL A 328 -12.09 -11.73 -14.16
N LYS A 329 -11.85 -12.84 -13.48
CA LYS A 329 -11.76 -13.00 -12.02
C LYS A 329 -10.41 -13.60 -11.67
N ILE A 330 -9.61 -12.90 -10.86
CA ILE A 330 -8.31 -13.35 -10.38
C ILE A 330 -8.38 -13.55 -8.86
N ALA A 331 -7.94 -14.70 -8.37
CA ALA A 331 -7.70 -14.90 -6.94
C ALA A 331 -6.21 -14.86 -6.61
N VAL A 332 -5.83 -14.02 -5.66
CA VAL A 332 -4.51 -14.00 -5.03
C VAL A 332 -4.63 -14.68 -3.67
N CYS A 333 -3.93 -15.80 -3.47
CA CYS A 333 -4.11 -16.65 -2.28
C CYS A 333 -2.81 -17.37 -1.88
N ASN A 334 -2.77 -17.93 -0.66
CA ASN A 334 -1.64 -18.75 -0.21
C ASN A 334 -1.54 -20.01 -1.06
N ARG A 335 -2.63 -20.76 -1.08
CA ARG A 335 -2.85 -21.94 -1.91
C ARG A 335 -4.31 -22.00 -2.31
N SER A 336 -4.55 -22.47 -3.51
CA SER A 336 -5.84 -22.80 -4.05
C SER A 336 -6.33 -24.17 -3.56
N ASP A 337 -7.64 -24.34 -3.63
CA ASP A 337 -8.33 -25.62 -3.57
C ASP A 337 -9.33 -25.70 -4.72
N GLU A 338 -9.96 -26.86 -4.88
CA GLU A 338 -10.95 -27.12 -5.94
C GLU A 338 -12.08 -26.09 -5.88
N GLU A 339 -12.59 -25.78 -4.68
CA GLU A 339 -13.67 -24.80 -4.50
C GLU A 339 -13.28 -23.41 -5.04
N LEU A 340 -12.09 -22.89 -4.72
CA LEU A 340 -11.67 -21.60 -5.27
C LEU A 340 -11.47 -21.67 -6.79
N ALA A 341 -10.85 -22.75 -7.27
CA ALA A 341 -10.48 -22.90 -8.68
C ALA A 341 -11.68 -23.03 -9.62
N GLU A 342 -12.81 -23.53 -9.14
CA GLU A 342 -14.05 -23.62 -9.93
C GLU A 342 -14.70 -22.26 -10.21
N HIS A 343 -14.45 -21.24 -9.39
CA HIS A 343 -15.21 -19.98 -9.41
C HIS A 343 -14.41 -18.77 -9.94
N VAL A 344 -13.13 -18.93 -10.27
CA VAL A 344 -12.27 -17.86 -10.81
C VAL A 344 -11.61 -18.28 -12.12
N ASP A 345 -11.21 -17.29 -12.92
CA ASP A 345 -10.59 -17.54 -14.23
C ASP A 345 -9.07 -17.75 -14.08
N HIS A 346 -8.45 -17.09 -13.10
CA HIS A 346 -7.01 -17.19 -12.82
C HIS A 346 -6.71 -17.21 -11.32
N ILE A 347 -5.63 -17.90 -10.96
CA ILE A 347 -5.13 -18.00 -9.59
C ILE A 347 -3.65 -17.59 -9.56
N ILE A 348 -3.31 -16.78 -8.57
CA ILE A 348 -1.95 -16.38 -8.22
C ILE A 348 -1.68 -16.91 -6.81
N GLU A 349 -0.88 -17.98 -6.72
CA GLU A 349 -0.47 -18.60 -5.46
C GLU A 349 0.90 -18.07 -5.03
N PHE A 350 1.03 -17.60 -3.80
CA PHE A 350 2.32 -17.15 -3.26
C PHE A 350 3.06 -18.21 -2.43
N ASP A 351 2.40 -19.34 -2.10
CA ASP A 351 3.01 -20.44 -1.33
C ASP A 351 2.55 -21.85 -1.80
N PRO A 352 2.70 -22.19 -3.10
CA PRO A 352 2.23 -23.48 -3.63
C PRO A 352 2.95 -24.69 -2.99
N HIS A 353 4.17 -24.50 -2.49
CA HIS A 353 5.02 -25.57 -1.94
C HIS A 353 5.07 -25.63 -0.40
N ARG A 354 4.29 -24.80 0.30
CA ARG A 354 4.23 -24.76 1.78
C ARG A 354 5.56 -24.35 2.44
N GLU A 355 6.26 -23.42 1.82
CA GLU A 355 7.56 -22.91 2.26
C GLU A 355 7.41 -21.73 3.23
N PHE A 356 6.28 -21.03 3.19
CA PHE A 356 6.11 -19.74 3.85
C PHE A 356 5.02 -19.74 4.92
N ASP A 357 5.30 -19.06 6.04
CA ASP A 357 4.33 -18.73 7.08
C ASP A 357 4.12 -17.22 7.10
N ILE A 358 3.18 -16.75 6.25
CA ILE A 358 2.91 -15.33 6.03
C ILE A 358 1.50 -15.00 6.56
N PRO A 359 1.38 -14.22 7.64
CA PRO A 359 0.08 -13.79 8.16
C PRO A 359 -0.61 -12.80 7.22
N ASP A 360 -1.94 -12.88 7.12
CA ASP A 360 -2.75 -11.93 6.33
C ASP A 360 -2.54 -10.47 6.71
N LEU A 361 -2.24 -10.19 7.98
CA LEU A 361 -1.97 -8.84 8.47
C LEU A 361 -0.66 -8.25 7.92
N CYS A 362 0.23 -9.07 7.37
CA CYS A 362 1.52 -8.65 6.80
C CYS A 362 1.57 -8.74 5.26
N ARG A 363 0.61 -9.46 4.65
CA ARG A 363 0.49 -9.65 3.20
C ARG A 363 0.34 -8.39 2.32
N PRO A 364 -0.18 -7.22 2.77
CA PRO A 364 -0.41 -6.09 1.87
C PRO A 364 0.80 -5.66 1.03
N ILE A 365 2.03 -5.83 1.52
CA ILE A 365 3.25 -5.47 0.77
C ILE A 365 3.51 -6.39 -0.42
N MET A 366 3.12 -7.65 -0.33
CA MET A 366 3.28 -8.66 -1.39
C MET A 366 2.08 -8.59 -2.35
N ASP A 367 0.86 -8.66 -1.81
CA ASP A 367 -0.38 -8.74 -2.60
C ASP A 367 -0.56 -7.52 -3.52
N VAL A 368 -0.13 -6.33 -3.11
CA VAL A 368 -0.23 -5.11 -3.93
C VAL A 368 0.63 -5.17 -5.19
N THR A 369 1.71 -5.97 -5.19
CA THR A 369 2.62 -6.07 -6.34
C THR A 369 1.93 -6.64 -7.57
N VAL A 370 0.93 -7.52 -7.37
CA VAL A 370 0.04 -8.03 -8.42
C VAL A 370 -0.63 -6.88 -9.17
N ALA A 371 -1.20 -5.91 -8.44
CA ALA A 371 -1.88 -4.78 -9.03
C ALA A 371 -0.91 -3.76 -9.63
N GLN A 372 0.27 -3.58 -9.05
CA GLN A 372 1.30 -2.70 -9.59
C GLN A 372 1.80 -3.20 -10.95
N ILE A 373 2.06 -4.50 -11.08
CA ILE A 373 2.50 -5.13 -12.33
C ILE A 373 1.39 -5.07 -13.38
N LEU A 374 0.16 -5.40 -13.00
CA LEU A 374 -1.01 -5.27 -13.87
C LEU A 374 -1.19 -3.82 -14.36
N ALA A 375 -1.07 -2.83 -13.47
CA ALA A 375 -1.18 -1.42 -13.77
C ALA A 375 -0.08 -0.93 -14.72
N LEU A 376 1.16 -1.39 -14.51
CA LEU A 376 2.30 -1.10 -15.37
C LEU A 376 2.05 -1.57 -16.80
N PHE A 377 1.69 -2.84 -16.99
CA PHE A 377 1.44 -3.37 -18.33
C PHE A 377 0.18 -2.77 -18.95
N LYS A 378 -0.89 -2.56 -18.17
CA LYS A 378 -2.11 -1.91 -18.69
C LYS A 378 -1.85 -0.48 -19.16
N SER A 379 -1.02 0.27 -18.44
CA SER A 379 -0.57 1.61 -18.87
C SER A 379 0.14 1.55 -20.22
N LEU A 380 1.10 0.65 -20.39
CA LEU A 380 1.83 0.47 -21.64
C LEU A 380 0.92 0.07 -22.81
N ASN A 381 -0.03 -0.84 -22.57
CA ASN A 381 -1.01 -1.27 -23.56
C ASN A 381 -1.95 -0.15 -24.01
N LEU A 382 -2.22 0.81 -23.12
CA LEU A 382 -3.00 2.02 -23.44
C LEU A 382 -2.15 3.13 -24.07
N GLY A 383 -0.89 2.85 -24.41
CA GLY A 383 0.05 3.78 -25.01
C GLY A 383 0.51 4.89 -24.07
N LEU A 384 0.36 4.71 -22.75
CA LEU A 384 0.77 5.67 -21.73
C LEU A 384 2.21 5.41 -21.26
N LYS A 385 2.77 6.39 -20.56
CA LYS A 385 4.12 6.36 -19.98
C LYS A 385 4.04 6.16 -18.46
N PRO A 386 4.28 4.95 -17.93
CA PRO A 386 4.09 4.63 -16.51
C PRO A 386 4.81 5.56 -15.51
N ASP A 387 5.98 6.09 -15.85
CA ASP A 387 6.70 7.03 -14.98
C ASP A 387 5.95 8.35 -14.78
N ASN A 388 5.17 8.78 -15.77
CA ASN A 388 4.33 9.97 -15.72
C ASN A 388 3.06 9.80 -16.60
N PRO A 389 2.08 9.02 -16.12
CA PRO A 389 0.91 8.63 -16.92
C PRO A 389 -0.05 9.79 -17.18
N SER A 390 0.00 10.84 -16.35
CA SER A 390 -0.82 12.05 -16.46
C SER A 390 -0.12 13.12 -17.31
N GLU A 391 0.00 12.87 -18.63
CA GLU A 391 0.69 13.79 -19.56
C GLU A 391 0.11 15.22 -19.56
N SER A 392 -1.20 15.37 -19.34
CA SER A 392 -1.88 16.67 -19.23
C SER A 392 -1.68 17.37 -17.88
N GLY A 393 -0.97 16.75 -16.94
CA GLY A 393 -0.66 17.33 -15.62
C GLY A 393 -1.82 17.41 -14.64
N VAL A 394 -2.91 16.65 -14.85
CA VAL A 394 -4.07 16.59 -13.94
C VAL A 394 -3.66 16.12 -12.54
N ILE A 395 -2.76 15.14 -12.46
CA ILE A 395 -2.11 14.72 -11.22
C ILE A 395 -0.60 14.90 -11.35
N THR A 396 0.06 15.19 -10.23
CA THR A 396 1.51 15.38 -10.14
C THR A 396 2.10 14.50 -9.06
N ARG A 397 3.37 14.09 -9.25
CA ARG A 397 4.11 13.28 -8.25
C ARG A 397 4.12 13.93 -6.86
N VAL A 398 4.37 15.23 -6.77
CA VAL A 398 4.20 16.00 -5.54
C VAL A 398 3.00 16.91 -5.77
N VAL A 399 2.01 16.84 -4.89
CA VAL A 399 0.84 17.73 -4.91
C VAL A 399 1.32 19.18 -4.89
N LYS A 400 0.75 19.99 -5.77
CA LYS A 400 1.00 21.43 -5.89
C LYS A 400 -0.24 22.21 -5.45
N ASP A 401 -0.02 23.48 -5.10
CA ASP A 401 -1.08 24.47 -4.90
C ASP A 401 -2.05 24.21 -3.73
N VAL A 402 -1.64 23.41 -2.75
CA VAL A 402 -2.37 23.23 -1.49
C VAL A 402 -1.87 24.23 -0.45
N LYS A 403 -2.78 25.02 0.11
CA LYS A 403 -2.51 26.00 1.17
C LYS A 403 -3.13 25.53 2.47
N ILE A 404 -2.34 25.59 3.54
CA ILE A 404 -2.83 25.40 4.91
C ILE A 404 -3.11 26.76 5.51
N TYR A 405 -4.26 26.92 6.16
CA TYR A 405 -4.72 28.19 6.70
C TYR A 405 -4.68 28.21 8.23
N ASP A 406 -4.34 29.37 8.79
CA ASP A 406 -4.35 29.65 10.23
C ASP A 406 -5.78 29.75 10.75
N TYR A 407 -6.26 28.70 11.41
CA TYR A 407 -7.63 28.63 11.92
C TYR A 407 -7.92 29.66 13.03
N GLU A 408 -6.99 29.84 13.98
CA GLU A 408 -7.20 30.77 15.10
C GLU A 408 -7.24 32.21 14.61
N LYS A 409 -6.39 32.56 13.63
CA LYS A 409 -6.45 33.87 13.00
C LYS A 409 -7.75 34.08 12.23
N PHE A 410 -8.20 33.09 11.47
CA PHE A 410 -9.50 33.18 10.79
C PHE A 410 -10.65 33.36 11.78
N LYS A 411 -10.67 32.59 12.88
CA LYS A 411 -11.71 32.67 13.92
C LYS A 411 -11.73 34.04 14.63
N LYS A 412 -10.55 34.63 14.87
CA LYS A 412 -10.42 35.92 15.56
C LYS A 412 -10.69 37.13 14.66
N GLU A 413 -10.21 37.09 13.42
CA GLU A 413 -10.13 38.26 12.54
C GLU A 413 -10.98 38.15 11.26
N GLY A 414 -11.49 36.96 10.93
CA GLY A 414 -12.21 36.70 9.68
C GLY A 414 -11.30 36.67 8.45
N VAL A 415 -9.98 36.59 8.62
CA VAL A 415 -8.99 36.68 7.53
C VAL A 415 -8.26 35.36 7.35
N PHE A 416 -8.23 34.86 6.11
CA PHE A 416 -7.42 33.70 5.73
C PHE A 416 -5.94 34.10 5.65
N LYS A 417 -5.10 33.44 6.45
CA LYS A 417 -3.64 33.56 6.39
C LYS A 417 -3.05 32.18 6.15
N VAL A 418 -2.15 32.08 5.17
CA VAL A 418 -1.43 30.84 4.86
C VAL A 418 -0.36 30.59 5.93
N THR A 419 -0.31 29.37 6.45
CA THR A 419 0.72 28.88 7.38
C THR A 419 1.73 27.98 6.69
N VAL A 420 1.29 27.18 5.71
CA VAL A 420 2.14 26.29 4.91
C VAL A 420 1.65 26.27 3.46
N GLU A 421 2.60 26.25 2.53
CA GLU A 421 2.44 26.01 1.09
C GLU A 421 3.59 25.16 0.53
#